data_AF-A0A3D1QEL9-F1
#
_entry.id   AF-A0A3D1QEL9-F1
#
_cell.length_a   1.000
_cell.length_b   1.000
_cell.length_c   1.000
_cell.angle_alpha   90.00
_cell.angle_beta   90.00
_cell.angle_gamma   90.00
#
_symmetry.space_group_name_H-M   'P 1'
#
loop_
_entity.id
_entity.type
_entity.pdbx_description
1 polymer ?
#
loop_
_entity_poly.entity_id
_entity_poly.type
_entity_poly.pdbx_seq_one_letter_code
_entity_poly.pdbx_strand_id
1 'polypeptide(L)'
;LAIGSGSPDIFNAILDRWQELKGVRILDTIGLYPFKFQDPEYMLPLDGHINYMPAFSIATGRRMNTTKQAEFYPVMSSDLADKVWHKSDVFIAKVTPPNSAGYVNLGLTNFYTLDTIRRGRASGKQRVTIGEVNDQMPVIYGNNWMHISEF
;
A
#
# COMPACT_ATOMS: atom_id res chain seq x y z
N LEU A 1 -4.53 -0.26 -1.58
CA LEU A 1 -5.94 -0.26 -1.15
C LEU A 1 -6.68 -1.45 -1.75
N ALA A 2 -7.37 -2.26 -0.95
CA ALA A 2 -8.25 -3.34 -1.41
C ALA A 2 -7.56 -4.22 -2.47
N ILE A 3 -8.24 -4.55 -3.57
CA ILE A 3 -7.71 -5.42 -4.62
C ILE A 3 -6.58 -4.79 -5.48
N GLY A 4 -6.34 -3.48 -5.38
CA GLY A 4 -5.15 -2.84 -5.97
C GLY A 4 -4.01 -2.61 -4.98
N SER A 5 -4.12 -3.10 -3.74
CA SER A 5 -2.94 -3.27 -2.89
C SER A 5 -1.99 -4.30 -3.48
N GLY A 6 -0.70 -4.23 -3.10
CA GLY A 6 0.25 -5.29 -3.40
C GLY A 6 -0.26 -6.66 -2.90
N SER A 7 0.16 -7.73 -3.57
CA SER A 7 -0.16 -9.10 -3.16
C SER A 7 0.46 -9.45 -1.81
N PRO A 8 -0.04 -10.48 -1.12
CA PRO A 8 0.64 -11.03 0.04
C PRO A 8 2.11 -11.35 -0.21
N ASP A 9 2.48 -11.76 -1.44
CA ASP A 9 3.85 -12.15 -1.77
C ASP A 9 4.84 -10.99 -1.67
N ILE A 10 4.49 -9.80 -2.17
CA ILE A 10 5.39 -8.64 -2.07
C ILE A 10 5.59 -8.22 -0.61
N PHE A 11 4.53 -8.29 0.21
CA PHE A 11 4.65 -7.97 1.63
C PHE A 11 5.37 -9.07 2.41
N ASN A 12 5.18 -10.35 2.07
CA ASN A 12 5.93 -11.46 2.66
C ASN A 12 7.42 -11.30 2.39
N ALA A 13 7.81 -10.96 1.16
CA ALA A 13 9.20 -10.68 0.83
C ALA A 13 9.82 -9.53 1.64
N ILE A 14 9.01 -8.51 2.01
CA ILE A 14 9.45 -7.43 2.90
C ILE A 14 9.55 -7.93 4.35
N LEU A 15 8.56 -8.67 4.83
CA LEU A 15 8.51 -9.21 6.19
C LEU A 15 9.63 -10.21 6.46
N ASP A 16 10.02 -11.02 5.47
CA ASP A 16 11.12 -12.00 5.60
C ASP A 16 12.48 -11.33 5.84
N ARG A 17 12.60 -10.04 5.51
CA ARG A 17 13.81 -9.23 5.70
C ARG A 17 13.79 -8.38 6.97
N TRP A 18 12.87 -8.63 7.90
CA TRP A 18 12.67 -7.78 9.08
C TRP A 18 13.92 -7.56 9.92
N GLN A 19 14.84 -8.54 9.99
CA GLN A 19 16.08 -8.42 10.76
C GLN A 19 17.02 -7.34 10.19
N GLU A 20 16.92 -7.03 8.89
CA GLU A 20 17.69 -5.96 8.22
C GLU A 20 17.01 -4.58 8.35
N LEU A 21 15.73 -4.56 8.72
CA LEU A 21 14.87 -3.39 8.66
C LEU A 21 14.56 -2.88 10.07
N LYS A 22 14.54 -1.55 10.27
CA LYS A 22 14.21 -0.93 11.56
C LYS A 22 13.31 0.28 11.39
N GLY A 23 12.28 0.38 12.22
CA GLY A 23 11.33 1.49 12.20
C GLY A 23 10.49 1.59 10.91
N VAL A 24 10.34 0.49 10.18
CA VAL A 24 9.50 0.43 8.98
C VAL A 24 8.04 0.35 9.40
N ARG A 25 7.16 1.08 8.71
CA ARG A 25 5.71 1.03 8.92
C ARG A 25 5.01 0.61 7.64
N ILE A 26 4.14 -0.40 7.75
CA ILE A 26 3.23 -0.79 6.67
C ILE A 26 1.90 -0.09 6.91
N LEU A 27 1.57 0.88 6.05
CA LEU A 27 0.28 1.56 6.04
C LEU A 27 -0.66 0.87 5.05
N ASP A 28 -1.85 0.49 5.53
CA ASP A 28 -2.95 0.02 4.69
C ASP A 28 -4.28 0.67 5.10
N THR A 29 -5.20 0.78 4.15
CA THR A 29 -6.52 1.40 4.31
C THR A 29 -7.66 0.38 4.18
N ILE A 30 -7.56 -0.62 3.29
CA ILE A 30 -8.57 -1.69 3.23
C ILE A 30 -7.87 -2.99 2.84
N GLY A 31 -7.44 -3.75 3.83
CA GLY A 31 -6.68 -4.98 3.62
C GLY A 31 -7.61 -6.15 3.39
N LEU A 32 -7.97 -6.39 2.12
CA LEU A 32 -8.84 -7.52 1.75
C LEU A 32 -8.10 -8.86 1.76
N TYR A 33 -6.80 -8.85 1.51
CA TYR A 33 -6.00 -10.06 1.56
C TYR A 33 -5.66 -10.45 3.00
N PRO A 34 -5.46 -11.75 3.29
CA PRO A 34 -5.02 -12.22 4.59
C PRO A 34 -3.51 -11.95 4.77
N PHE A 35 -3.15 -10.70 5.03
CA PHE A 35 -1.76 -10.31 5.18
C PHE A 35 -1.20 -10.77 6.54
N LYS A 36 0.03 -11.31 6.56
CA LYS A 36 0.69 -11.71 7.81
C LYS A 36 0.87 -10.54 8.79
N PHE A 37 1.00 -9.31 8.30
CA PHE A 37 1.08 -8.12 9.15
C PHE A 37 -0.23 -7.77 9.89
N GLN A 38 -1.32 -8.48 9.62
CA GLN A 38 -2.58 -8.39 10.36
C GLN A 38 -2.68 -9.44 11.48
N ASP A 39 -1.73 -10.37 11.57
CA ASP A 39 -1.65 -11.36 12.62
C ASP A 39 -0.77 -10.86 13.79
N PRO A 40 -1.34 -10.58 14.98
CA PRO A 40 -0.58 -10.07 16.12
C PRO A 40 0.49 -11.05 16.63
N GLU A 41 0.25 -12.35 16.55
CA GLU A 41 1.21 -13.37 17.02
C GLU A 41 2.43 -13.41 16.11
N TYR A 42 2.20 -13.31 14.79
CA TYR A 42 3.28 -13.21 13.81
C TYR A 42 4.09 -11.91 13.97
N MET A 43 3.41 -10.79 14.25
CA MET A 43 4.05 -9.47 14.31
C MET A 43 4.77 -9.20 15.63
N LEU A 44 4.53 -9.98 16.69
CA LEU A 44 5.18 -9.79 18.00
C LEU A 44 6.72 -9.77 17.92
N PRO A 45 7.41 -10.74 17.30
CA PRO A 45 8.87 -10.68 17.16
C PRO A 45 9.38 -9.57 16.24
N LEU A 46 8.51 -8.96 15.42
CA LEU A 46 8.87 -7.90 14.46
C LEU A 46 8.76 -6.49 15.06
N ASP A 47 8.29 -6.36 16.30
CA ASP A 47 8.08 -5.06 16.92
C ASP A 47 9.37 -4.23 16.99
N GLY A 48 9.29 -2.96 16.59
CA GLY A 48 10.44 -2.05 16.43
C GLY A 48 11.23 -2.23 15.13
N HIS A 49 11.06 -3.37 14.43
CA HIS A 49 11.63 -3.60 13.11
C HIS A 49 10.66 -3.18 12.01
N ILE A 50 9.51 -3.86 11.95
CA ILE A 50 8.41 -3.58 11.04
C ILE A 50 7.11 -3.55 11.86
N ASN A 51 6.40 -2.45 11.80
CA ASN A 51 5.11 -2.28 12.49
C ASN A 51 3.98 -2.09 11.49
N TYR A 52 2.79 -2.60 11.83
CA TYR A 52 1.57 -2.34 11.07
C TYR A 52 0.91 -1.04 11.56
N MET A 53 0.47 -0.21 10.62
CA MET A 53 -0.16 1.09 10.88
C MET A 53 -1.42 1.24 10.02
N PRO A 54 -2.55 0.62 10.41
CA PRO A 54 -3.79 0.69 9.65
C PRO A 54 -4.35 2.11 9.68
N ALA A 55 -4.77 2.61 8.52
CA ALA A 55 -5.52 3.86 8.41
C ALA A 55 -7.03 3.62 8.30
N PHE A 56 -7.43 2.40 7.96
CA PHE A 56 -8.81 1.92 8.08
C PHE A 56 -8.78 0.40 8.26
N SER A 57 -9.81 -0.18 8.88
CA SER A 57 -9.82 -1.60 9.22
C SER A 57 -11.19 -2.22 9.05
N ILE A 58 -11.22 -3.37 8.39
CA ILE A 58 -12.38 -4.25 8.26
C ILE A 58 -12.16 -5.51 9.11
N ALA A 59 -12.97 -6.56 8.89
CA ALA A 59 -12.88 -7.82 9.62
C ALA A 59 -11.45 -8.38 9.73
N THR A 60 -10.66 -8.31 8.65
CA THR A 60 -9.26 -8.78 8.59
C THR A 60 -8.33 -8.10 9.60
N GLY A 61 -8.54 -6.81 9.88
CA GLY A 61 -7.70 -6.05 10.83
C GLY A 61 -8.19 -6.07 12.27
N ARG A 62 -9.37 -6.63 12.57
CA ARG A 62 -9.98 -6.51 13.91
C ARG A 62 -9.15 -7.15 15.01
N ARG A 63 -8.58 -8.34 14.78
CA ARG A 63 -7.73 -9.04 15.77
C ARG A 63 -6.55 -8.17 16.18
N MET A 64 -5.80 -7.66 15.20
CA MET A 64 -4.68 -6.75 15.44
C MET A 64 -5.09 -5.48 16.19
N ASN A 65 -6.22 -4.87 15.83
CA ASN A 65 -6.68 -3.67 16.52
C ASN A 65 -7.06 -3.93 17.99
N THR A 66 -7.59 -5.11 18.32
CA THR A 66 -7.93 -5.48 19.70
C THR A 66 -6.70 -5.61 20.60
N THR A 67 -5.54 -6.03 20.07
CA THR A 67 -4.31 -6.17 20.87
C THR A 67 -3.65 -4.82 21.18
N LYS A 68 -4.02 -3.75 20.45
CA LYS A 68 -3.40 -2.41 20.51
C LYS A 68 -1.91 -2.41 20.12
N GLN A 69 -1.45 -3.43 19.42
CA GLN A 69 -0.08 -3.52 18.91
C GLN A 69 0.14 -2.59 17.71
N ALA A 70 -0.89 -2.39 16.87
CA ALA A 70 -0.84 -1.50 15.73
C ALA A 70 -1.26 -0.07 16.09
N GLU A 71 -0.52 0.92 15.59
CA GLU A 71 -0.88 2.33 15.71
C GLU A 71 -1.89 2.68 14.60
N PHE A 72 -3.11 3.03 14.98
CA PHE A 72 -4.11 3.44 13.99
C PHE A 72 -3.81 4.85 13.48
N TYR A 73 -3.76 5.05 12.15
CA TYR A 73 -3.49 6.33 11.52
C TYR A 73 -4.79 7.01 11.06
N PRO A 74 -5.30 8.04 11.77
CA PRO A 74 -6.62 8.58 11.47
C PRO A 74 -6.67 9.39 10.16
N VAL A 75 -7.56 8.99 9.27
CA VAL A 75 -7.74 9.57 7.94
C VAL A 75 -9.23 9.78 7.66
N MET A 76 -9.53 10.71 6.77
CA MET A 76 -10.81 10.84 6.11
C MET A 76 -10.66 10.46 4.64
N SER A 77 -11.72 9.91 4.03
CA SER A 77 -11.71 9.59 2.59
C SER A 77 -11.27 10.77 1.71
N SER A 78 -11.62 11.99 2.11
CA SER A 78 -11.29 13.22 1.38
C SER A 78 -9.85 13.71 1.56
N ASP A 79 -9.18 13.37 2.67
CA ASP A 79 -7.81 13.82 2.98
C ASP A 79 -6.75 12.72 2.79
N LEU A 80 -7.20 11.52 2.43
CA LEU A 80 -6.38 10.32 2.46
C LEU A 80 -5.15 10.42 1.58
N ALA A 81 -5.30 10.93 0.35
CA ALA A 81 -4.17 11.12 -0.55
C ALA A 81 -3.11 12.02 0.08
N ASP A 82 -3.54 13.14 0.68
CA ASP A 82 -2.64 14.09 1.32
C ASP A 82 -1.84 13.44 2.45
N LYS A 83 -2.57 12.86 3.40
CA LYS A 83 -1.97 12.20 4.56
C LYS A 83 -1.05 11.04 4.19
N VAL A 84 -1.43 10.22 3.22
CA VAL A 84 -0.63 9.04 2.86
C VAL A 84 0.64 9.45 2.13
N TRP A 85 0.62 10.44 1.21
CA TRP A 85 1.85 10.85 0.53
C TRP A 85 2.87 11.43 1.53
N HIS A 86 2.43 12.17 2.56
CA HIS A 86 3.28 12.67 3.65
C HIS A 86 3.92 11.56 4.51
N LYS A 87 3.47 10.31 4.39
CA LYS A 87 3.98 9.15 5.15
C LYS A 87 4.64 8.09 4.26
N SER A 88 4.60 8.24 2.94
CA SER A 88 5.03 7.19 2.01
C SER A 88 6.42 7.46 1.43
N ASP A 89 7.43 6.83 2.00
CA ASP A 89 8.76 6.76 1.39
C ASP A 89 8.81 5.73 0.25
N VAL A 90 7.96 4.69 0.34
CA VAL A 90 7.71 3.68 -0.70
C VAL A 90 6.21 3.53 -0.88
N PHE A 91 5.73 3.43 -2.11
CA PHE A 91 4.32 3.16 -2.40
C PHE A 91 4.16 1.98 -3.36
N ILE A 92 3.24 1.07 -3.06
CA ILE A 92 3.01 -0.15 -3.84
C ILE A 92 1.55 -0.16 -4.33
N ALA A 93 1.36 -0.34 -5.63
CA ALA A 93 0.05 -0.52 -6.24
C ALA A 93 0.09 -1.64 -7.28
N LYS A 94 -0.99 -2.40 -7.40
CA LYS A 94 -1.18 -3.26 -8.56
C LYS A 94 -1.64 -2.46 -9.76
N VAL A 95 -1.17 -2.86 -10.93
CA VAL A 95 -1.45 -2.21 -12.21
C VAL A 95 -1.70 -3.23 -13.31
N THR A 96 -2.35 -2.84 -14.40
CA THR A 96 -2.39 -3.66 -15.62
C THR A 96 -1.00 -3.80 -16.25
N PRO A 97 -0.79 -4.74 -17.18
CA PRO A 97 0.33 -4.67 -18.11
C PRO A 97 0.34 -3.31 -18.84
N PRO A 98 1.51 -2.76 -19.18
CA PRO A 98 1.60 -1.53 -19.94
C PRO A 98 1.03 -1.73 -21.35
N ASN A 99 0.29 -0.74 -21.83
CA ASN A 99 -0.14 -0.70 -23.22
C ASN A 99 1.02 -0.30 -24.15
N SER A 100 0.77 -0.25 -25.46
CA SER A 100 1.79 0.09 -26.47
C SER A 100 2.37 1.50 -26.34
N ALA A 101 1.73 2.39 -25.58
CA ALA A 101 2.19 3.74 -25.31
C ALA A 101 2.90 3.85 -23.93
N GLY A 102 3.16 2.73 -23.25
CA GLY A 102 3.83 2.72 -21.95
C GLY A 102 2.95 3.14 -20.78
N TYR A 103 1.62 3.11 -20.93
CA TYR A 103 0.69 3.42 -19.83
C TYR A 103 0.13 2.16 -19.19
N VAL A 104 0.06 2.18 -17.87
CA VAL A 104 -0.63 1.18 -17.05
C VAL A 104 -1.92 1.77 -16.46
N ASN A 105 -2.88 0.92 -16.11
CA ASN A 105 -4.14 1.31 -15.50
C ASN A 105 -4.19 0.82 -14.03
N LEU A 106 -4.70 1.65 -13.11
CA LEU A 106 -4.83 1.32 -11.67
C LEU A 106 -6.05 0.43 -11.35
N GLY A 107 -6.82 0.05 -12.38
CA GLY A 107 -7.98 -0.81 -12.27
C GLY A 107 -9.04 -0.27 -11.31
N LEU A 108 -9.57 -1.16 -10.46
CA LEU A 108 -10.76 -0.90 -9.64
C LEU A 108 -10.50 0.01 -8.42
N THR A 109 -9.24 0.34 -8.12
CA THR A 109 -8.86 0.98 -6.85
C THR A 109 -7.85 2.09 -7.04
N ASN A 110 -8.27 3.15 -7.75
CA ASN A 110 -7.55 4.41 -7.70
C ASN A 110 -7.73 5.07 -6.34
N PHE A 111 -8.93 5.58 -6.05
CA PHE A 111 -9.27 6.33 -4.84
C PHE A 111 -8.26 7.44 -4.54
N TYR A 112 -7.20 7.16 -3.77
CA TYR A 112 -6.12 8.10 -3.43
C TYR A 112 -4.78 7.78 -4.11
N THR A 113 -4.67 6.65 -4.81
CA THR A 113 -3.42 6.07 -5.32
C THR A 113 -2.71 7.00 -6.30
N LEU A 114 -3.41 7.47 -7.35
CA LEU A 114 -2.82 8.33 -8.37
C LEU A 114 -2.25 9.62 -7.76
N ASP A 115 -3.04 10.29 -6.91
CA ASP A 115 -2.62 11.53 -6.24
C ASP A 115 -1.47 11.27 -5.27
N THR A 116 -1.48 10.14 -4.56
CA THR A 116 -0.42 9.78 -3.61
C THR A 116 0.91 9.56 -4.30
N ILE A 117 0.90 8.86 -5.44
CA ILE A 117 2.11 8.63 -6.21
C ILE A 117 2.63 9.96 -6.78
N ARG A 118 1.79 10.72 -7.48
CA ARG A 118 2.21 11.97 -8.13
C ARG A 118 2.70 13.01 -7.13
N ARG A 119 1.96 13.25 -6.04
CA ARG A 119 2.36 14.22 -5.00
C ARG A 119 3.57 13.73 -4.19
N GLY A 120 3.59 12.43 -3.85
CA GLY A 120 4.72 11.81 -3.15
C GLY A 120 6.02 11.94 -3.92
N ARG A 121 5.99 11.70 -5.24
CA ARG A 121 7.14 11.87 -6.13
C ARG A 121 7.53 13.34 -6.29
N ALA A 122 6.55 14.21 -6.58
CA ALA A 122 6.79 15.65 -6.77
C ALA A 122 7.38 16.33 -5.52
N SER A 123 7.05 15.84 -4.32
CA SER A 123 7.63 16.32 -3.06
C SER A 123 9.04 15.82 -2.78
N GLY A 124 9.54 14.83 -3.53
CA GLY A 124 10.82 14.17 -3.27
C GLY A 124 10.83 13.20 -2.09
N LYS A 125 9.71 13.04 -1.38
CA LYS A 125 9.59 12.10 -0.26
C LYS A 125 9.50 10.64 -0.71
N GLN A 126 8.69 10.37 -1.75
CA GLN A 126 8.50 9.03 -2.26
C GLN A 126 9.71 8.62 -3.09
N ARG A 127 10.56 7.77 -2.51
CA ARG A 127 11.83 7.33 -3.09
C ARG A 127 11.65 6.23 -4.12
N VAL A 128 10.63 5.40 -3.93
CA VAL A 128 10.33 4.26 -4.80
C VAL A 128 8.82 4.12 -4.95
N THR A 129 8.37 3.94 -6.18
CA THR A 129 7.00 3.57 -6.51
C THR A 129 7.02 2.20 -7.19
N ILE A 130 6.31 1.23 -6.64
CA ILE A 130 6.30 -0.15 -7.16
C ILE A 130 4.96 -0.44 -7.81
N GLY A 131 4.99 -0.73 -9.10
CA GLY A 131 3.85 -1.23 -9.87
C GLY A 131 3.90 -2.75 -9.95
N GLU A 132 3.06 -3.44 -9.19
CA GLU A 132 2.90 -4.89 -9.30
C GLU A 132 1.98 -5.20 -10.49
N VAL A 133 2.55 -5.69 -11.58
CA VAL A 133 1.80 -5.99 -12.81
C VAL A 133 0.92 -7.21 -12.60
N ASN A 134 -0.38 -7.07 -12.89
CA ASN A 134 -1.39 -8.12 -12.82
C ASN A 134 -2.20 -8.13 -14.12
N ASP A 135 -2.08 -9.19 -14.91
CA ASP A 135 -2.80 -9.34 -16.19
C ASP A 135 -4.31 -9.59 -16.03
N GLN A 136 -4.77 -9.87 -14.80
CA GLN A 136 -6.19 -9.97 -14.45
C GLN A 136 -6.78 -8.62 -13.99
N MET A 137 -5.96 -7.57 -13.85
CA MET A 137 -6.46 -6.25 -13.48
C MET A 137 -7.28 -5.67 -14.66
N PRO A 138 -8.54 -5.27 -14.45
CA PRO A 138 -9.34 -4.72 -15.53
C PRO A 138 -8.89 -3.30 -15.87
N VAL A 139 -9.06 -2.90 -17.13
CA VAL A 139 -8.90 -1.50 -17.54
C VAL A 139 -10.17 -0.74 -17.20
N ILE A 140 -10.05 0.25 -16.32
CA ILE A 140 -11.16 1.16 -15.95
C ILE A 140 -10.90 2.54 -16.56
N TYR A 141 -11.92 3.11 -17.20
CA TYR A 141 -11.84 4.43 -17.83
C TYR A 141 -11.76 5.57 -16.81
N GLY A 142 -11.48 6.78 -17.31
CA GLY A 142 -11.33 7.99 -16.50
C GLY A 142 -9.87 8.28 -16.12
N ASN A 143 -9.69 9.08 -15.06
CA ASN A 143 -8.37 9.45 -14.55
C ASN A 143 -7.74 8.26 -13.80
N ASN A 144 -7.33 7.23 -14.55
CA ASN A 144 -6.87 5.95 -14.01
C ASN A 144 -5.58 5.44 -14.66
N TRP A 145 -4.98 6.26 -15.52
CA TRP A 145 -3.79 5.91 -16.30
C TRP A 145 -2.56 6.60 -15.75
N MET A 146 -1.48 5.84 -15.66
CA MET A 146 -0.16 6.33 -15.27
C MET A 146 0.87 5.81 -16.26
N HIS A 147 1.84 6.63 -16.63
CA HIS A 147 2.93 6.18 -17.49
C HIS A 147 3.94 5.38 -16.66
N ILE A 148 4.60 4.37 -17.25
CA ILE A 148 5.58 3.54 -16.53
C ILE A 148 6.74 4.35 -15.93
N SER A 149 7.06 5.54 -16.45
CA SER A 149 8.07 6.44 -15.87
C SER A 149 7.65 7.08 -14.54
N GLU A 150 6.38 6.92 -14.14
CA GLU A 150 5.88 7.33 -12.83
C GLU A 150 6.15 6.25 -11.75
N PHE A 151 6.71 5.09 -12.12
CA PHE A 151 7.09 4.03 -11.21
C PHE A 151 8.62 4.05 -11.00
#